data_AF-A0A8C4XPA9-F1
#
_entry.id   AF-A0A8C4XPA9-F1
#
_cell.length_a   1.000
_cell.length_b   1.000
_cell.length_c   1.000
_cell.angle_alpha   90.00
_cell.angle_beta   90.00
_cell.angle_gamma   90.00
#
_symmetry.space_group_name_H-M   'P 1'
#
loop_
_entity.id
_entity.type
_entity.pdbx_description
1 polymer ?
#
loop_
_entity_poly.entity_id
_entity_poly.type
_entity_poly.pdbx_seq_one_letter_code
_entity_poly.pdbx_strand_id
1 'polypeptide(L)'
;MALDVRRLEALSLQELSALLDDEEQLQDMAREMEEAQNVQHIKDMTLASNRSLAEGNLLYQPKLEALKSNLTEKYRELQVLFEAYQIKKTKLDRQSSNASLETLLALLQTEGAKIEEDTENMAEKFLDGEIPLDSFIDEYQSKRKLAHLRRVKIEKLQEMVLKGQRLPQVQPQAQLRAPETTPAPQDSYTSDANTPPSVVPRRIPPPPPSSVPAGRFPTPFTAAMSSGPALSYPGAPYPPLPPRPGVQSASQMPQPGYSSQFVPQYPPALPQRPPRLPPHPGFILQ
;
A
#
# COMPACT_ATOMS: atom_id res chain seq x y z
N MET A 1 10.03 7.21 -63.92
CA MET A 1 9.43 6.70 -65.17
C MET A 1 10.21 7.25 -66.35
N ALA A 2 11.43 6.74 -66.52
CA ALA A 2 12.11 6.81 -67.81
C ALA A 2 11.93 5.43 -68.45
N LEU A 3 10.92 5.29 -69.32
CA LEU A 3 10.92 4.18 -70.27
C LEU A 3 12.26 4.21 -71.00
N ASP A 4 12.92 3.06 -71.16
CA ASP A 4 14.17 3.00 -71.93
C ASP A 4 13.83 3.30 -73.40
N VAL A 5 13.99 4.59 -73.76
CA VAL A 5 13.54 5.15 -75.04
C VAL A 5 14.18 4.40 -76.21
N ARG A 6 15.38 3.84 -76.01
CA ARG A 6 16.10 3.00 -76.97
C ARG A 6 15.34 1.74 -77.37
N ARG A 7 14.52 1.20 -76.48
CA ARG A 7 13.68 0.01 -76.71
C ARG A 7 12.46 0.34 -77.59
N LEU A 8 12.01 1.60 -77.56
CA LEU A 8 10.94 2.14 -78.41
C LEU A 8 11.47 2.69 -79.75
N GLU A 9 12.67 3.27 -79.76
CA GLU A 9 13.37 3.76 -80.96
C GLU A 9 13.70 2.63 -81.96
N ALA A 10 13.75 1.37 -81.51
CA ALA A 10 14.03 0.21 -82.34
C ALA A 10 12.80 -0.35 -83.10
N LEU A 11 11.59 0.14 -82.81
CA LEU A 11 10.33 -0.36 -83.38
C LEU A 11 9.92 0.46 -84.61
N SER A 12 9.33 -0.21 -85.62
CA SER A 12 8.74 0.48 -86.77
C SER A 12 7.41 1.14 -86.41
N LEU A 13 6.97 2.11 -87.23
CA LEU A 13 5.75 2.90 -86.98
C LEU A 13 4.48 2.02 -86.89
N GLN A 14 4.44 0.90 -87.63
CA GLN A 14 3.32 -0.05 -87.62
C GLN A 14 3.33 -0.96 -86.37
N GLU A 15 4.52 -1.31 -85.86
CA GLU A 15 4.66 -2.03 -84.59
C GLU A 15 4.34 -1.10 -83.41
N LEU A 16 4.72 0.17 -83.50
CA LEU A 16 4.41 1.18 -82.48
C LEU A 16 2.90 1.47 -82.39
N SER A 17 2.18 1.47 -83.52
CA SER A 17 0.71 1.58 -83.50
C SER A 17 0.04 0.33 -82.94
N ALA A 18 0.52 -0.87 -83.31
CA ALA A 18 -0.01 -2.13 -82.75
C ALA A 18 0.22 -2.23 -81.23
N LEU A 19 1.36 -1.73 -80.74
CA LEU A 19 1.68 -1.65 -79.30
C LEU A 19 0.82 -0.62 -78.55
N LEU A 20 0.36 0.46 -79.22
CA LEU A 20 -0.58 1.42 -78.66
C LEU A 20 -2.00 0.86 -78.53
N ASP A 21 -2.38 -0.05 -79.42
CA ASP A 21 -3.67 -0.75 -79.39
C ASP A 21 -3.67 -2.00 -78.47
N ASP A 22 -2.50 -2.48 -78.05
CA ASP A 22 -2.32 -3.64 -77.15
C ASP A 22 -1.93 -3.21 -75.73
N GLU A 23 -2.95 -2.99 -74.89
CA GLU A 23 -2.77 -2.59 -73.48
C GLU A 23 -2.06 -3.66 -72.63
N GLU A 24 -2.14 -4.94 -72.99
CA GLU A 24 -1.51 -6.03 -72.22
C GLU A 24 0.02 -6.01 -72.43
N GLN A 25 0.49 -5.87 -73.67
CA GLN A 25 1.92 -5.64 -73.96
C GLN A 25 2.44 -4.35 -73.31
N LEU A 26 1.66 -3.27 -73.31
CA LEU A 26 2.07 -2.02 -72.70
C LEU A 26 2.19 -2.14 -71.17
N GLN A 27 1.29 -2.89 -70.52
CA GLN A 27 1.37 -3.19 -69.09
C GLN A 27 2.57 -4.09 -68.75
N ASP A 28 2.86 -5.12 -69.54
CA ASP A 28 4.02 -5.98 -69.28
C ASP A 28 5.35 -5.25 -69.50
N MET A 29 5.45 -4.39 -70.53
CA MET A 29 6.60 -3.51 -70.71
C MET A 29 6.78 -2.52 -69.54
N ALA A 30 5.67 -2.04 -68.96
CA ALA A 30 5.69 -1.20 -67.75
C ALA A 30 6.09 -1.99 -66.48
N ARG A 31 5.80 -3.30 -66.40
CA ARG A 31 6.26 -4.19 -65.31
C ARG A 31 7.73 -4.58 -65.44
N GLU A 32 8.24 -4.69 -66.66
CA GLU A 32 9.67 -4.90 -66.95
C GLU A 32 10.55 -3.68 -66.64
N MET A 33 9.95 -2.49 -66.51
CA MET A 33 10.67 -1.25 -66.17
C MET A 33 11.44 -1.37 -64.85
N GLU A 34 12.69 -0.88 -64.83
CA GLU A 34 13.57 -0.96 -63.66
C GLU A 34 12.92 -0.33 -62.41
N GLU A 35 12.25 0.83 -62.53
CA GLU A 35 11.55 1.43 -61.40
C GLU A 35 10.38 0.57 -60.88
N ALA A 36 9.66 -0.13 -61.76
CA ALA A 36 8.55 -1.00 -61.38
C ALA A 36 9.05 -2.28 -60.67
N GLN A 37 10.11 -2.90 -61.20
CA GLN A 37 10.76 -4.05 -60.56
C GLN A 37 11.39 -3.65 -59.21
N ASN A 38 12.02 -2.49 -59.11
CA ASN A 38 12.58 -1.98 -57.86
C ASN A 38 11.49 -1.73 -56.81
N VAL A 39 10.35 -1.13 -57.19
CA VAL A 39 9.20 -0.96 -56.28
C VAL A 39 8.64 -2.31 -55.83
N GLN A 40 8.51 -3.29 -56.72
CA GLN A 40 8.04 -4.63 -56.38
C GLN A 40 9.03 -5.36 -55.44
N HIS A 41 10.34 -5.24 -55.68
CA HIS A 41 11.39 -5.77 -54.80
C HIS A 41 11.37 -5.09 -53.41
N ILE A 42 11.24 -3.77 -53.34
CA ILE A 42 11.12 -3.02 -52.07
C ILE A 42 9.88 -3.46 -51.30
N LYS A 43 8.74 -3.65 -51.99
CA LYS A 43 7.50 -4.19 -51.41
C LYS A 43 7.72 -5.58 -50.83
N ASP A 44 8.32 -6.50 -51.57
CA ASP A 44 8.51 -7.88 -51.12
C ASP A 44 9.51 -7.98 -49.97
N MET A 45 10.60 -7.20 -50.01
CA MET A 45 11.53 -7.03 -48.89
C MET A 45 10.84 -6.45 -47.64
N THR A 46 9.95 -5.46 -47.81
CA THR A 46 9.19 -4.85 -46.71
C THR A 46 8.18 -5.84 -46.12
N LEU A 47 7.49 -6.62 -46.95
CA LEU A 47 6.57 -7.68 -46.51
C LEU A 47 7.30 -8.80 -45.77
N ALA A 48 8.46 -9.23 -46.25
CA ALA A 48 9.30 -10.22 -45.56
C ALA A 48 9.78 -9.70 -44.20
N SER A 49 10.22 -8.44 -44.12
CA SER A 49 10.61 -7.79 -42.87
C SER A 49 9.45 -7.67 -41.88
N ASN A 50 8.28 -7.20 -42.35
CA ASN A 50 7.07 -7.09 -41.53
C ASN A 50 6.61 -8.46 -41.00
N ARG A 51 6.65 -9.49 -41.85
CA ARG A 51 6.33 -10.87 -41.48
C ARG A 51 7.28 -11.40 -40.41
N SER A 52 8.59 -11.22 -40.57
CA SER A 52 9.60 -11.62 -39.58
C SER A 52 9.37 -10.93 -38.23
N LEU A 53 9.04 -9.63 -38.23
CA LEU A 53 8.66 -8.89 -37.02
C LEU A 53 7.35 -9.38 -36.40
N ALA A 54 6.35 -9.74 -37.21
CA ALA A 54 5.08 -10.27 -36.74
C ALA A 54 5.23 -11.67 -36.11
N GLU A 55 5.98 -12.56 -36.75
CA GLU A 55 6.34 -13.89 -36.23
C GLU A 55 7.16 -13.76 -34.94
N GLY A 56 8.14 -12.85 -34.89
CA GLY A 56 8.90 -12.52 -33.67
C GLY A 56 8.03 -11.95 -32.55
N ASN A 57 7.05 -11.10 -32.86
CA ASN A 57 6.08 -10.57 -31.89
C ASN A 57 5.19 -11.69 -31.32
N LEU A 58 4.77 -12.64 -32.16
CA LEU A 58 3.94 -13.78 -31.76
C LEU A 58 4.65 -14.69 -30.73
N LEU A 59 5.98 -14.85 -30.84
CA LEU A 59 6.79 -15.60 -29.87
C LEU A 59 6.76 -15.03 -28.45
N TYR A 60 6.45 -13.74 -28.27
CA TYR A 60 6.30 -13.15 -26.93
C TYR A 60 4.94 -13.44 -26.29
N GLN A 61 3.91 -13.79 -27.08
CA GLN A 61 2.57 -14.09 -26.56
C GLN A 61 2.54 -15.21 -25.51
N PRO A 62 3.12 -16.42 -25.72
CA PRO A 62 3.13 -17.47 -24.70
C PRO A 62 3.88 -17.05 -23.42
N LYS A 63 4.95 -16.25 -23.55
CA LYS A 63 5.68 -15.72 -22.39
C LYS A 63 4.85 -14.72 -21.59
N LEU A 64 4.11 -13.84 -22.27
CA LEU A 64 3.19 -12.89 -21.63
C LEU A 64 2.02 -13.59 -20.95
N GLU A 65 1.41 -14.59 -21.59
CA GLU A 65 0.32 -15.37 -20.97
C GLU A 65 0.80 -16.18 -19.76
N ALA A 66 1.98 -16.79 -19.82
CA ALA A 66 2.58 -17.46 -18.66
C ALA A 66 2.82 -16.49 -17.48
N LEU A 67 3.35 -15.30 -17.76
CA LEU A 67 3.57 -14.25 -16.75
C LEU A 67 2.24 -13.73 -16.16
N LYS A 68 1.22 -13.47 -16.99
CA LYS A 68 -0.13 -13.08 -16.53
C LYS A 68 -0.77 -14.15 -15.66
N SER A 69 -0.66 -15.42 -16.07
CA SER A 69 -1.20 -16.56 -15.34
C SER A 69 -0.55 -16.68 -13.95
N ASN A 70 0.78 -16.66 -13.88
CA ASN A 70 1.51 -16.74 -12.62
C ASN A 70 1.25 -15.51 -11.71
N LEU A 71 1.15 -14.31 -12.27
CA LEU A 71 0.77 -13.11 -11.52
C LEU A 71 -0.65 -13.25 -10.92
N THR A 72 -1.59 -13.78 -11.71
CA THR A 72 -2.98 -14.02 -11.27
C THR A 72 -3.05 -15.09 -10.17
N GLU A 73 -2.27 -16.16 -10.30
CA GLU A 73 -2.09 -17.20 -9.28
C GLU A 73 -1.55 -16.60 -7.97
N LYS A 74 -0.49 -15.79 -8.03
CA LYS A 74 0.09 -15.12 -6.85
C LYS A 74 -0.88 -14.14 -6.19
N TYR A 75 -1.74 -13.46 -6.94
CA TYR A 75 -2.82 -12.65 -6.35
C TYR A 75 -3.88 -13.50 -5.64
N ARG A 76 -4.24 -14.67 -6.18
CA ARG A 76 -5.17 -15.60 -5.52
C ARG A 76 -4.57 -16.18 -4.23
N GLU A 77 -3.30 -16.61 -4.26
CA GLU A 77 -2.56 -17.03 -3.06
C GLU A 77 -2.55 -15.94 -1.98
N LEU A 78 -2.23 -14.71 -2.38
CA LEU A 78 -2.21 -13.55 -1.47
C LEU A 78 -3.59 -13.28 -0.87
N GLN A 79 -4.66 -13.37 -1.67
CA GLN A 79 -6.03 -13.19 -1.17
C GLN A 79 -6.38 -14.23 -0.12
N VAL A 80 -6.14 -15.53 -0.38
CA VAL A 80 -6.42 -16.61 0.58
C VAL A 80 -5.60 -16.43 1.86
N LEU A 81 -4.32 -16.05 1.75
CA LEU A 81 -3.47 -15.75 2.91
C LEU A 81 -3.98 -14.55 3.71
N PHE A 82 -4.47 -13.50 3.03
CA PHE A 82 -5.02 -12.31 3.67
C PHE A 82 -6.34 -12.60 4.40
N GLU A 83 -7.24 -13.36 3.79
CA GLU A 83 -8.48 -13.81 4.43
C GLU A 83 -8.18 -14.69 5.67
N ALA A 84 -7.26 -15.65 5.55
CA ALA A 84 -6.81 -16.46 6.68
C ALA A 84 -6.14 -15.64 7.79
N TYR A 85 -5.38 -14.60 7.44
CA TYR A 85 -4.81 -13.64 8.40
C TYR A 85 -5.92 -12.85 9.11
N GLN A 86 -6.91 -12.32 8.38
CA GLN A 86 -8.00 -11.54 8.96
C GLN A 86 -8.87 -12.38 9.91
N ILE A 87 -9.12 -13.65 9.60
CA ILE A 87 -9.79 -14.60 10.50
C ILE A 87 -8.97 -14.81 11.79
N LYS A 88 -7.65 -15.04 11.67
CA LYS A 88 -6.77 -15.19 12.83
C LYS A 88 -6.69 -13.93 13.68
N LYS A 89 -6.59 -12.75 13.04
CA LYS A 89 -6.58 -11.44 13.69
C LYS A 89 -7.86 -11.20 14.45
N THR A 90 -9.03 -11.30 13.80
CA THR A 90 -10.32 -11.08 14.47
C THR A 90 -10.59 -12.08 15.59
N LYS A 91 -10.09 -13.32 15.50
CA LYS A 91 -10.11 -14.27 16.61
C LYS A 91 -9.23 -13.82 17.78
N LEU A 92 -8.00 -13.36 17.50
CA LEU A 92 -7.08 -12.86 18.53
C LEU A 92 -7.62 -11.59 19.20
N ASP A 93 -8.12 -10.63 18.43
CA ASP A 93 -8.70 -9.37 18.91
C ASP A 93 -9.93 -9.62 19.79
N ARG A 94 -10.76 -10.63 19.46
CA ARG A 94 -11.87 -11.08 20.32
C ARG A 94 -11.39 -11.76 21.59
N GLN A 95 -10.28 -12.50 21.55
CA GLN A 95 -9.73 -13.14 22.75
C GLN A 95 -9.10 -12.09 23.68
N SER A 96 -8.35 -11.12 23.14
CA SER A 96 -7.74 -10.04 23.91
C SER A 96 -8.75 -9.04 24.45
N SER A 97 -9.89 -8.80 23.78
CA SER A 97 -10.95 -7.94 24.32
C SER A 97 -11.72 -8.60 25.47
N ASN A 98 -12.13 -9.86 25.33
CA ASN A 98 -12.82 -10.60 26.40
C ASN A 98 -11.91 -10.88 27.60
N ALA A 99 -10.61 -11.06 27.36
CA ALA A 99 -9.59 -11.20 28.42
C ALA A 99 -8.90 -9.86 28.75
N SER A 100 -9.46 -8.72 28.33
CA SER A 100 -8.81 -7.43 28.59
C SER A 100 -8.79 -7.15 30.09
N LEU A 101 -7.68 -6.62 30.56
CA LEU A 101 -7.47 -6.39 31.99
C LEU A 101 -8.49 -5.38 32.56
N GLU A 102 -8.92 -4.44 31.72
CA GLU A 102 -9.96 -3.44 31.99
C GLU A 102 -11.35 -4.07 32.07
N THR A 103 -11.73 -4.94 31.13
CA THR A 103 -13.01 -5.68 31.19
C THR A 103 -13.07 -6.57 32.42
N LEU A 104 -11.98 -7.29 32.74
CA LEU A 104 -11.92 -8.12 33.94
C LEU A 104 -12.00 -7.30 35.22
N LEU A 105 -11.37 -6.11 35.26
CA LEU A 105 -11.46 -5.19 36.39
C LEU A 105 -12.89 -4.68 36.60
N ALA A 106 -13.56 -4.25 35.54
CA ALA A 106 -14.94 -3.77 35.60
C ALA A 106 -15.90 -4.89 36.09
N LEU A 107 -15.79 -6.10 35.53
CA LEU A 107 -16.59 -7.25 35.97
C LEU A 107 -16.34 -7.60 37.43
N LEU A 108 -15.08 -7.58 37.87
CA LEU A 108 -14.72 -7.86 39.26
C LEU A 108 -15.19 -6.75 40.21
N GLN A 109 -15.25 -5.49 39.77
CA GLN A 109 -15.82 -4.38 40.53
C GLN A 109 -17.34 -4.52 40.68
N THR A 110 -18.08 -4.87 39.61
CA THR A 110 -19.52 -5.14 39.68
C THR A 110 -19.82 -6.30 40.65
N GLU A 111 -19.09 -7.41 40.52
CA GLU A 111 -19.20 -8.55 41.43
C GLU A 111 -18.71 -8.23 42.86
N GLY A 112 -17.77 -7.28 43.01
CA GLY A 112 -17.31 -6.75 44.29
C GLY A 112 -18.42 -5.98 45.01
N ALA A 113 -19.04 -5.00 44.34
CA ALA A 113 -20.16 -4.24 44.89
C ALA A 113 -21.34 -5.15 45.26
N LYS A 114 -21.71 -6.08 44.37
CA LYS A 114 -22.78 -7.05 44.62
C LYS A 114 -22.56 -7.91 45.88
N ILE A 115 -21.33 -8.38 46.14
CA ILE A 115 -21.08 -9.17 47.35
C ILE A 115 -21.03 -8.30 48.63
N GLU A 116 -20.71 -7.01 48.50
CA GLU A 116 -20.81 -6.05 49.62
C GLU A 116 -22.28 -5.81 49.97
N GLU A 117 -23.13 -5.51 48.98
CA GLU A 117 -24.59 -5.39 49.10
C GLU A 117 -25.23 -6.67 49.66
N ASP A 118 -24.87 -7.85 49.14
CA ASP A 118 -25.29 -9.15 49.69
C ASP A 118 -24.97 -9.31 51.19
N THR A 119 -23.85 -8.75 51.67
CA THR A 119 -23.50 -8.82 53.11
C THR A 119 -24.28 -7.81 53.93
N GLU A 120 -24.62 -6.65 53.37
CA GLU A 120 -25.43 -5.62 54.03
C GLU A 120 -26.88 -6.09 54.17
N ASN A 121 -27.51 -6.50 53.06
CA ASN A 121 -28.85 -7.10 53.04
C ASN A 121 -28.98 -8.30 54.01
N MET A 122 -27.94 -9.11 54.18
CA MET A 122 -27.97 -10.25 55.10
C MET A 122 -27.76 -9.84 56.57
N ALA A 123 -27.09 -8.72 56.84
CA ALA A 123 -27.01 -8.13 58.17
C ALA A 123 -28.35 -7.50 58.56
N GLU A 124 -29.03 -6.80 57.65
CA GLU A 124 -30.38 -6.25 57.87
C GLU A 124 -31.37 -7.37 58.23
N LYS A 125 -31.44 -8.42 57.42
CA LYS A 125 -32.31 -9.59 57.68
C LYS A 125 -32.04 -10.30 59.01
N PHE A 126 -30.80 -10.30 59.47
CA PHE A 126 -30.47 -10.82 60.80
C PHE A 126 -30.97 -9.89 61.91
N LEU A 127 -30.86 -8.57 61.74
CA LEU A 127 -31.40 -7.58 62.69
C LEU A 127 -32.93 -7.59 62.75
N ASP A 128 -33.59 -7.85 61.62
CA ASP A 128 -35.05 -8.04 61.52
C ASP A 128 -35.53 -9.40 62.05
N GLY A 129 -34.60 -10.31 62.38
CA GLY A 129 -34.90 -11.64 62.91
C GLY A 129 -35.35 -12.68 61.88
N GLU A 130 -35.19 -12.41 60.57
CA GLU A 130 -35.48 -13.39 59.50
C GLU A 130 -34.50 -14.58 59.48
N ILE A 131 -33.29 -14.40 60.02
CA ILE A 131 -32.19 -15.38 59.97
C ILE A 131 -31.73 -15.72 61.39
N PRO A 132 -31.62 -17.01 61.78
CA PRO A 132 -31.10 -17.40 63.09
C PRO A 132 -29.58 -17.18 63.18
N LEU A 133 -29.09 -16.92 64.40
CA LEU A 133 -27.70 -16.58 64.68
C LEU A 133 -26.68 -17.59 64.11
N ASP A 134 -26.93 -18.88 64.30
CA ASP A 134 -25.98 -19.93 63.87
C ASP A 134 -25.80 -19.95 62.34
N SER A 135 -26.89 -19.81 61.58
CA SER A 135 -26.84 -19.69 60.10
C SER A 135 -26.20 -18.37 59.66
N PHE A 136 -26.49 -17.27 60.35
CA PHE A 136 -25.90 -15.97 60.04
C PHE A 136 -24.38 -15.99 60.19
N ILE A 137 -23.84 -16.57 61.27
CA ILE A 137 -22.40 -16.57 61.57
C ILE A 137 -21.58 -17.16 60.41
N ASP A 138 -21.94 -18.37 59.96
CA ASP A 138 -21.17 -19.09 58.93
C ASP A 138 -21.31 -18.43 57.55
N GLU A 139 -22.53 -18.08 57.13
CA GLU A 139 -22.76 -17.45 55.83
C GLU A 139 -22.17 -16.04 55.77
N TYR A 140 -22.32 -15.24 56.83
CA TYR A 140 -21.82 -13.86 56.85
C TYR A 140 -20.29 -13.83 56.85
N GLN A 141 -19.62 -14.65 57.67
CA GLN A 141 -18.15 -14.71 57.65
C GLN A 141 -17.63 -15.17 56.27
N SER A 142 -18.29 -16.15 55.65
CA SER A 142 -17.94 -16.62 54.30
C SER A 142 -18.08 -15.53 53.23
N LYS A 143 -19.25 -14.88 53.15
CA LYS A 143 -19.51 -13.78 52.19
C LYS A 143 -18.62 -12.57 52.45
N ARG A 144 -18.42 -12.18 53.72
CA ARG A 144 -17.59 -11.01 54.09
C ARG A 144 -16.12 -11.24 53.79
N LYS A 145 -15.60 -12.47 54.01
CA LYS A 145 -14.26 -12.88 53.57
C LYS A 145 -14.11 -12.82 52.05
N LEU A 146 -15.14 -13.23 51.29
CA LEU A 146 -15.14 -13.11 49.83
C LEU A 146 -15.15 -11.65 49.36
N ALA A 147 -15.93 -10.78 50.00
CA ALA A 147 -15.95 -9.35 49.72
C ALA A 147 -14.57 -8.70 49.92
N HIS A 148 -13.94 -8.92 51.07
CA HIS A 148 -12.58 -8.42 51.34
C HIS A 148 -11.54 -8.98 50.35
N LEU A 149 -11.64 -10.26 49.98
CA LEU A 149 -10.77 -10.87 48.96
C LEU A 149 -10.98 -10.26 47.57
N ARG A 150 -12.23 -9.98 47.17
CA ARG A 150 -12.55 -9.29 45.90
C ARG A 150 -11.97 -7.86 45.92
N ARG A 151 -12.12 -7.11 47.01
CA ARG A 151 -11.56 -5.75 47.16
C ARG A 151 -10.05 -5.69 46.94
N VAL A 152 -9.29 -6.55 47.63
CA VAL A 152 -7.82 -6.62 47.44
C VAL A 152 -7.44 -7.03 46.00
N LYS A 153 -8.22 -7.93 45.38
CA LYS A 153 -8.01 -8.29 43.96
C LYS A 153 -8.32 -7.14 43.01
N ILE A 154 -9.35 -6.32 43.28
CA ILE A 154 -9.67 -5.11 42.51
C ILE A 154 -8.51 -4.13 42.59
N GLU A 155 -8.02 -3.81 43.79
CA GLU A 155 -6.88 -2.90 44.00
C GLU A 155 -5.63 -3.38 43.23
N LYS A 156 -5.31 -4.67 43.30
CA LYS A 156 -4.15 -5.23 42.57
C LYS A 156 -4.34 -5.28 41.06
N LEU A 157 -5.54 -5.58 40.59
CA LEU A 157 -5.84 -5.58 39.16
C LEU A 157 -5.84 -4.15 38.59
N GLN A 158 -6.35 -3.17 39.34
CA GLN A 158 -6.28 -1.75 39.03
C GLN A 158 -4.82 -1.25 38.99
N GLU A 159 -3.98 -1.67 39.94
CA GLU A 159 -2.54 -1.39 39.94
C GLU A 159 -1.87 -1.91 38.65
N MET A 160 -2.25 -3.11 38.19
CA MET A 160 -1.74 -3.69 36.94
C MET A 160 -2.26 -2.98 35.67
N VAL A 161 -3.52 -2.53 35.65
CA VAL A 161 -4.06 -1.71 34.55
C VAL A 161 -3.30 -0.39 34.45
N LEU A 162 -3.17 0.34 35.56
CA LEU A 162 -2.51 1.65 35.63
C LEU A 162 -1.02 1.61 35.28
N LYS A 163 -0.31 0.54 35.67
CA LYS A 163 1.12 0.35 35.34
C LYS A 163 1.35 -0.15 33.91
N GLY A 164 0.28 -0.50 33.18
CA GLY A 164 0.34 -1.19 31.90
C GLY A 164 0.96 -2.58 32.01
N GLN A 165 1.12 -3.25 30.87
CA GLN A 165 1.61 -4.64 30.78
C GLN A 165 3.14 -4.77 31.01
N ARG A 166 3.67 -4.08 32.03
CA ARG A 166 5.01 -4.35 32.56
C ARG A 166 5.01 -5.68 33.29
N LEU A 167 5.32 -6.75 32.56
CA LEU A 167 5.91 -7.96 33.12
C LEU A 167 7.05 -7.58 34.08
N PRO A 168 7.29 -8.33 35.16
CA PRO A 168 8.44 -8.08 36.04
C PRO A 168 9.74 -8.23 35.25
N GLN A 169 10.28 -7.11 34.79
CA GLN A 169 11.59 -7.06 34.17
C GLN A 169 12.61 -7.35 35.27
N VAL A 170 13.08 -8.60 35.32
CA VAL A 170 14.17 -9.01 36.21
C VAL A 170 15.36 -8.11 35.90
N GLN A 171 15.62 -7.15 36.79
CA GLN A 171 16.77 -6.27 36.67
C GLN A 171 18.02 -7.10 36.94
N PRO A 172 19.03 -7.09 36.05
CA PRO A 172 20.33 -7.64 36.39
C PRO A 172 20.90 -6.81 37.55
N GLN A 173 21.15 -7.44 38.69
CA GLN A 173 21.74 -6.76 39.83
C GLN A 173 23.12 -6.23 39.44
N ALA A 174 23.33 -4.92 39.56
CA ALA A 174 24.65 -4.32 39.39
C ALA A 174 25.58 -4.90 40.46
N GLN A 175 26.62 -5.60 40.03
CA GLN A 175 27.55 -6.28 40.94
C GLN A 175 28.32 -5.25 41.78
N LEU A 176 28.56 -5.60 43.05
CA LEU A 176 29.29 -4.76 44.00
C LEU A 176 30.72 -4.51 43.49
N ARG A 177 31.19 -3.27 43.66
CA ARG A 177 32.52 -2.84 43.20
C ARG A 177 33.54 -2.95 44.32
N ALA A 178 34.64 -3.68 44.06
CA ALA A 178 35.82 -3.69 44.92
C ALA A 178 36.80 -2.55 44.50
N PRO A 179 37.64 -2.02 45.43
CA PRO A 179 38.57 -0.92 45.15
C PRO A 179 40.03 -1.38 44.94
N GLU A 180 40.79 -0.70 44.05
CA GLU A 180 42.28 -0.55 43.92
C GLU A 180 42.65 -0.07 42.48
N THR A 181 43.80 0.54 42.13
CA THR A 181 44.68 1.55 42.80
C THR A 181 45.57 2.28 41.76
N THR A 182 45.92 3.57 42.02
CA THR A 182 47.04 4.35 41.41
C THR A 182 47.07 4.62 39.87
N PRO A 183 47.86 5.61 39.36
CA PRO A 183 47.56 6.30 38.08
C PRO A 183 48.68 6.43 37.01
N ALA A 184 48.25 6.77 35.78
CA ALA A 184 49.00 7.46 34.68
C ALA A 184 50.11 6.68 33.91
N PRO A 185 50.59 7.16 32.73
CA PRO A 185 49.81 7.55 31.53
C PRO A 185 50.42 7.12 30.15
N GLN A 186 49.61 7.31 29.09
CA GLN A 186 49.97 7.57 27.67
C GLN A 186 50.46 6.48 26.66
N ASP A 187 49.97 6.71 25.42
CA ASP A 187 50.48 6.42 24.06
C ASP A 187 50.40 5.03 23.37
N SER A 188 49.66 5.03 22.25
CA SER A 188 49.92 4.46 20.91
C SER A 188 50.58 3.08 20.74
N TYR A 189 49.89 2.07 20.17
CA TYR A 189 50.06 1.57 18.77
C TYR A 189 49.27 0.28 18.39
N THR A 190 48.96 0.15 17.09
CA THR A 190 48.68 -1.01 16.20
C THR A 190 47.99 -2.33 16.62
N SER A 191 47.09 -2.76 15.71
CA SER A 191 46.80 -4.12 15.20
C SER A 191 45.86 -5.12 15.93
N ASP A 192 44.84 -5.52 15.15
CA ASP A 192 44.28 -6.88 14.94
C ASP A 192 43.91 -7.77 16.14
N ALA A 193 42.61 -7.96 16.37
CA ALA A 193 41.90 -9.16 15.87
C ALA A 193 40.45 -9.29 16.41
N ASN A 194 39.56 -9.83 15.57
CA ASN A 194 38.33 -10.55 15.92
C ASN A 194 37.33 -9.93 16.95
N THR A 195 36.37 -9.17 16.45
CA THR A 195 35.03 -9.02 17.08
C THR A 195 33.92 -9.22 16.04
N PRO A 196 32.79 -9.88 16.38
CA PRO A 196 31.69 -10.09 15.45
C PRO A 196 30.92 -8.77 15.23
N PRO A 197 30.51 -8.43 13.99
CA PRO A 197 29.88 -7.15 13.72
C PRO A 197 28.46 -7.09 14.29
N SER A 198 28.22 -6.09 15.13
CA SER A 198 26.89 -5.70 15.61
C SER A 198 26.00 -5.22 14.45
N VAL A 199 24.70 -5.54 14.53
CA VAL A 199 23.72 -5.17 13.50
C VAL A 199 23.37 -3.68 13.59
N VAL A 200 23.91 -2.88 12.67
CA VAL A 200 23.52 -1.47 12.48
C VAL A 200 22.33 -1.35 11.51
N PRO A 201 21.33 -0.50 11.78
CA PRO A 201 20.22 -0.26 10.84
C PRO A 201 20.71 0.26 9.48
N ARG A 202 20.19 -0.30 8.38
CA ARG A 202 20.63 0.02 7.01
C ARG A 202 20.29 1.47 6.61
N ARG A 203 21.19 2.04 5.81
CA ARG A 203 21.12 3.39 5.22
C ARG A 203 19.84 3.63 4.41
N ILE A 204 19.39 4.88 4.43
CA ILE A 204 18.42 5.46 3.48
C ILE A 204 18.99 5.31 2.05
N PRO A 205 18.20 4.89 1.04
CA PRO A 205 18.67 4.84 -0.34
C PRO A 205 18.88 6.25 -0.93
N PRO A 206 19.86 6.45 -1.83
CA PRO A 206 20.10 7.75 -2.45
C PRO A 206 18.95 8.16 -3.39
N PRO A 207 18.72 9.47 -3.58
CA PRO A 207 17.68 9.97 -4.49
C PRO A 207 18.01 9.65 -5.96
N PRO A 208 17.00 9.55 -6.84
CA PRO A 208 17.20 9.27 -8.26
C PRO A 208 17.91 10.43 -8.99
N PRO A 209 18.72 10.14 -10.03
CA PRO A 209 19.40 11.18 -10.80
C PRO A 209 18.41 12.05 -11.58
N SER A 210 18.75 13.33 -11.73
CA SER A 210 17.98 14.31 -12.48
C SER A 210 17.85 13.96 -13.96
N SER A 211 16.64 14.13 -14.50
CA SER A 211 16.31 13.80 -15.88
C SER A 211 16.97 14.74 -16.88
N VAL A 212 18.01 14.26 -17.57
CA VAL A 212 18.54 14.89 -18.79
C VAL A 212 17.73 14.34 -19.99
N PRO A 213 17.27 15.17 -20.94
CA PRO A 213 16.44 14.71 -22.05
C PRO A 213 17.27 13.96 -23.10
N ALA A 214 17.50 12.66 -22.89
CA ALA A 214 18.05 11.76 -23.90
C ALA A 214 17.01 11.47 -24.98
N GLY A 215 17.45 11.45 -26.25
CA GLY A 215 16.57 11.41 -27.42
C GLY A 215 15.68 10.17 -27.52
N ARG A 216 14.54 10.34 -28.21
CA ARG A 216 13.64 9.24 -28.59
C ARG A 216 14.38 8.22 -29.47
N PHE A 217 14.73 7.08 -28.89
CA PHE A 217 14.93 5.85 -29.67
C PHE A 217 13.55 5.21 -29.93
N PRO A 218 13.15 4.97 -31.18
CA PRO A 218 11.84 4.39 -31.48
C PRO A 218 11.82 2.91 -31.07
N THR A 219 11.03 2.58 -30.05
CA THR A 219 10.67 1.20 -29.74
C THR A 219 9.63 0.70 -30.76
N PRO A 220 9.60 -0.61 -31.09
CA PRO A 220 8.75 -1.14 -32.17
C PRO A 220 7.24 -0.90 -31.97
N PHE A 221 6.80 -0.60 -30.75
CA PHE A 221 5.41 -0.27 -30.44
C PHE A 221 4.99 1.15 -30.90
N THR A 222 5.94 2.04 -31.21
CA THR A 222 5.67 3.45 -31.52
C THR A 222 5.23 3.65 -32.98
N ALA A 223 5.62 2.74 -33.88
CA ALA A 223 5.39 2.88 -35.33
C ALA A 223 3.92 2.66 -35.77
N ALA A 224 3.10 1.99 -34.96
CA ALA A 224 1.72 1.66 -35.31
C ALA A 224 0.69 2.77 -35.01
N MET A 225 1.08 3.86 -34.34
CA MET A 225 0.16 4.91 -33.87
C MET A 225 -0.06 6.07 -34.87
N SER A 226 0.56 6.02 -36.05
CA SER A 226 0.48 7.09 -37.06
C SER A 226 -0.49 6.82 -38.21
N SER A 227 -1.17 5.66 -38.26
CA SER A 227 -2.16 5.36 -39.32
C SER A 227 -3.14 4.24 -38.92
N GLY A 228 -4.31 4.62 -38.39
CA GLY A 228 -5.44 3.69 -38.21
C GLY A 228 -6.33 4.05 -37.01
N PRO A 229 -7.65 3.78 -37.06
CA PRO A 229 -8.53 3.94 -35.90
C PRO A 229 -8.16 2.92 -34.83
N ALA A 230 -8.00 3.39 -33.59
CA ALA A 230 -7.59 2.56 -32.47
C ALA A 230 -8.68 1.52 -32.11
N LEU A 231 -8.42 0.24 -32.40
CA LEU A 231 -9.23 -0.85 -31.88
C LEU A 231 -9.10 -0.90 -30.36
N SER A 232 -10.20 -0.58 -29.69
CA SER A 232 -10.27 -0.62 -28.23
C SER A 232 -10.26 -2.06 -27.75
N TYR A 233 -9.14 -2.51 -27.21
CA TYR A 233 -9.08 -3.78 -26.48
C TYR A 233 -9.95 -3.68 -25.22
N PRO A 234 -10.88 -4.62 -24.97
CA PRO A 234 -11.60 -4.65 -23.72
C PRO A 234 -10.61 -4.87 -22.57
N GLY A 235 -10.67 -4.01 -21.55
CA GLY A 235 -9.79 -4.10 -20.40
C GLY A 235 -9.95 -5.43 -19.68
N ALA A 236 -8.86 -6.19 -19.55
CA ALA A 236 -8.87 -7.43 -18.80
C ALA A 236 -9.22 -7.16 -17.32
N PRO A 237 -10.16 -7.90 -16.71
CA PRO A 237 -10.56 -7.70 -15.33
C PRO A 237 -9.51 -8.29 -14.39
N TYR A 238 -8.46 -7.51 -14.11
CA TYR A 238 -7.59 -7.81 -12.98
C TYR A 238 -8.40 -7.68 -11.68
N PRO A 239 -8.32 -8.66 -10.76
CA PRO A 239 -8.99 -8.54 -9.47
C PRO A 239 -8.43 -7.33 -8.71
N PRO A 240 -9.29 -6.56 -7.99
CA PRO A 240 -8.84 -5.38 -7.27
C PRO A 240 -7.81 -5.74 -6.21
N LEU A 241 -6.75 -4.94 -6.10
CA LEU A 241 -5.72 -5.11 -5.08
C LEU A 241 -6.36 -5.01 -3.68
N PRO A 242 -6.10 -5.95 -2.75
CA PRO A 242 -6.63 -5.87 -1.41
C PRO A 242 -6.13 -4.59 -0.71
N PRO A 243 -7.00 -3.88 0.04
CA PRO A 243 -6.64 -2.59 0.62
C PRO A 243 -5.50 -2.72 1.61
N ARG A 244 -4.41 -2.00 1.36
CA ARG A 244 -3.22 -1.97 2.22
C ARG A 244 -3.60 -1.35 3.58
N PRO A 245 -3.40 -2.04 4.72
CA PRO A 245 -3.64 -1.43 6.02
C PRO A 245 -2.78 -0.17 6.21
N GLY A 246 -3.42 0.98 6.43
CA GLY A 246 -2.74 2.24 6.77
C GLY A 246 -2.78 3.37 5.74
N VAL A 247 -3.46 3.22 4.59
CA VAL A 247 -3.66 4.35 3.65
C VAL A 247 -5.15 4.53 3.35
N GLN A 248 -5.71 5.67 3.77
CA GLN A 248 -7.06 6.08 3.37
C GLN A 248 -7.02 6.50 1.89
N SER A 249 -7.62 5.69 1.02
CA SER A 249 -7.66 5.95 -0.43
C SER A 249 -8.75 6.97 -0.77
N ALA A 250 -8.41 8.25 -0.73
CA ALA A 250 -9.18 9.30 -1.38
C ALA A 250 -8.88 9.33 -2.89
N SER A 251 -9.66 8.60 -3.68
CA SER A 251 -9.59 8.65 -5.15
C SER A 251 -10.88 8.15 -5.80
N GLN A 252 -11.96 8.92 -5.66
CA GLN A 252 -13.14 8.79 -6.49
C GLN A 252 -12.94 9.61 -7.78
N MET A 253 -12.93 8.94 -8.93
CA MET A 253 -12.73 9.54 -10.26
C MET A 253 -14.12 9.88 -10.87
N PRO A 254 -14.43 11.15 -11.21
CA PRO A 254 -15.71 11.50 -11.84
C PRO A 254 -15.68 11.35 -13.37
N GLN A 255 -16.79 10.89 -13.93
CA GLN A 255 -17.04 10.86 -15.38
C GLN A 255 -17.26 12.28 -15.96
N PRO A 256 -17.03 12.51 -17.27
CA PRO A 256 -17.26 13.81 -17.89
C PRO A 256 -18.73 14.02 -18.24
N GLY A 257 -19.37 15.08 -17.72
CA GLY A 257 -20.76 15.39 -18.06
C GLY A 257 -21.33 16.64 -17.40
N TYR A 258 -21.36 17.73 -18.17
CA TYR A 258 -22.15 18.95 -17.98
C TYR A 258 -21.88 19.90 -16.79
N SER A 259 -21.98 21.18 -17.16
CA SER A 259 -21.77 22.42 -16.43
C SER A 259 -22.56 22.63 -15.14
N SER A 260 -21.88 23.15 -14.10
CA SER A 260 -22.35 24.31 -13.32
C SER A 260 -21.28 24.93 -12.42
N GLN A 261 -21.11 26.26 -12.59
CA GLN A 261 -20.78 27.29 -11.59
C GLN A 261 -19.46 27.22 -10.78
N PHE A 262 -18.74 28.35 -10.79
CA PHE A 262 -17.49 28.58 -10.05
C PHE A 262 -17.69 28.58 -8.53
N VAL A 263 -16.82 27.88 -7.81
CA VAL A 263 -16.61 28.05 -6.36
C VAL A 263 -15.09 28.16 -6.10
N PRO A 264 -14.57 29.24 -5.47
CA PRO A 264 -13.15 29.37 -5.19
C PRO A 264 -12.70 28.45 -4.05
N GLN A 265 -11.61 27.71 -4.24
CA GLN A 265 -10.90 27.02 -3.15
C GLN A 265 -10.08 28.02 -2.32
N TYR A 266 -10.61 28.55 -1.22
CA TYR A 266 -9.85 28.97 -0.04
C TYR A 266 -10.76 29.06 1.19
N PRO A 267 -10.30 28.71 2.42
CA PRO A 267 -11.07 28.95 3.63
C PRO A 267 -11.10 30.46 3.98
N PRO A 268 -12.21 30.99 4.52
CA PRO A 268 -12.29 32.39 4.92
C PRO A 268 -11.40 32.67 6.15
N ALA A 269 -10.80 33.85 6.19
CA ALA A 269 -9.97 34.30 7.31
C ALA A 269 -10.81 34.56 8.57
N LEU A 270 -10.24 34.26 9.75
CA LEU A 270 -10.86 34.53 11.04
C LEU A 270 -11.02 36.05 11.28
N PRO A 271 -12.14 36.51 11.88
CA PRO A 271 -12.33 37.93 12.18
C PRO A 271 -11.29 38.48 13.15
N GLN A 272 -10.50 39.45 12.70
CA GLN A 272 -9.58 40.20 13.56
C GLN A 272 -10.36 41.10 14.52
N ARG A 273 -10.02 41.05 15.81
CA ARG A 273 -10.63 41.87 16.85
C ARG A 273 -10.12 43.33 16.75
N PRO A 274 -10.98 44.35 16.82
CA PRO A 274 -10.54 45.74 16.75
C PRO A 274 -9.66 46.13 17.95
N PRO A 275 -8.72 47.09 17.77
CA PRO A 275 -7.72 47.44 18.78
C PRO A 275 -8.36 48.10 20.00
N ARG A 276 -7.98 47.63 21.21
CA ARG A 276 -8.30 48.32 22.46
C ARG A 276 -7.33 49.47 22.68
N LEU A 277 -7.87 50.68 22.85
CA LEU A 277 -7.14 51.85 23.34
C LEU A 277 -6.69 51.64 24.81
N PRO A 278 -5.59 52.29 25.25
CA PRO A 278 -5.06 52.16 26.60
C PRO A 278 -5.96 52.86 27.66
N PRO A 279 -5.90 52.46 28.93
CA PRO A 279 -6.74 53.02 29.99
C PRO A 279 -6.23 54.39 30.45
N HIS A 280 -7.14 55.36 30.57
CA HIS A 280 -6.89 56.61 31.29
C HIS A 280 -7.04 56.41 32.81
N PRO A 281 -6.14 56.96 33.65
CA PRO A 281 -6.32 56.99 35.11
C PRO A 281 -7.14 58.22 35.53
N GLY A 282 -8.10 58.08 36.45
CA GLY A 282 -8.90 59.21 36.90
C GLY A 282 -9.90 58.96 38.04
N PHE A 283 -9.46 59.32 39.24
CA PHE A 283 -10.23 59.88 40.37
C PHE A 283 -11.37 59.13 41.10
N ILE A 284 -11.12 59.04 42.40
CA ILE A 284 -12.01 58.88 43.55
C ILE A 284 -13.08 59.99 43.61
N LEU A 285 -14.31 59.69 44.05
CA LEU A 285 -14.99 60.46 45.11
C LEU A 285 -16.18 59.69 45.73
N GLN A 286 -16.23 59.73 47.08
CA GLN A 286 -17.34 59.48 48.02
C GLN A 286 -18.27 58.27 47.79
#